data_AF-A0A3A9SRV8-F1
#
_entry.id   AF-A0A3A9SRV8-F1
#
_cell.length_a   1.000
_cell.length_b   1.000
_cell.length_c   1.000
_cell.angle_alpha   90.00
_cell.angle_beta   90.00
_cell.angle_gamma   90.00
#
_symmetry.space_group_name_H-M   'P 1'
#
loop_
_entity.id
_entity.type
_entity.pdbx_description
1 polymer ?
#
loop_
_entity_poly.entity_id
_entity_poly.type
_entity_poly.pdbx_seq_one_letter_code
_entity_poly.pdbx_strand_id
1 'polypeptide(L)'
;MYKKGDKVIILDYNQKPIVPNVVAVVEDVIKEDRVRLLMPDNGCCLEFTEHLSKISEDKYEKILNAVKEREKELPVDLQLDIRKFASKHPRRRKDEILQMFEQDKRYVSILNAYTGRVMMYGKENINSHFLYEYKDALYGIVKTRTFFHELDDSIPVPDLV
;
A
#
# COMPACT_ATOMS: atom_id res chain seq x y z
N MET A 1 -34.93 4.13 0.22
CA MET A 1 -34.56 5.48 -0.25
C MET A 1 -33.34 5.95 0.54
N TYR A 2 -32.32 6.48 -0.13
CA TYR A 2 -31.08 6.94 0.51
C TYR A 2 -31.26 8.33 1.14
N LYS A 3 -30.47 8.64 2.15
CA LYS A 3 -30.39 9.97 2.77
C LYS A 3 -28.94 10.37 3.02
N LYS A 4 -28.71 11.68 3.17
CA LYS A 4 -27.41 12.23 3.58
C LYS A 4 -26.91 11.53 4.85
N GLY A 5 -25.64 11.15 4.84
CA GLY A 5 -24.97 10.42 5.92
C GLY A 5 -25.08 8.89 5.83
N ASP A 6 -25.90 8.35 4.92
CA ASP A 6 -25.95 6.90 4.73
C ASP A 6 -24.59 6.36 4.26
N LYS A 7 -24.10 5.30 4.91
CA LYS A 7 -22.92 4.56 4.49
C LYS A 7 -23.30 3.54 3.44
N VAL A 8 -22.55 3.50 2.35
CA VAL A 8 -22.82 2.63 1.20
C VAL A 8 -21.58 1.90 0.74
N ILE A 9 -21.78 0.75 0.11
CA ILE A 9 -20.79 0.05 -0.70
C ILE A 9 -21.19 0.17 -2.17
N ILE A 10 -20.22 0.40 -3.05
CA ILE A 10 -20.43 0.51 -4.50
C ILE A 10 -20.47 -0.90 -5.10
N LEU A 11 -21.46 -1.13 -5.97
CA LEU A 11 -21.69 -2.37 -6.69
C LEU A 11 -21.21 -2.25 -8.14
N ASP A 12 -20.84 -3.38 -8.73
CA ASP A 12 -20.57 -3.51 -10.16
C ASP A 12 -21.87 -3.56 -10.98
N TYR A 13 -21.75 -3.64 -12.30
CA TYR A 13 -22.89 -3.77 -13.21
C TYR A 13 -23.69 -5.08 -13.03
N ASN A 14 -23.19 -6.04 -12.26
CA ASN A 14 -23.87 -7.28 -11.92
C ASN A 14 -24.48 -7.26 -10.50
N GLN A 15 -24.54 -6.09 -9.86
CA GLN A 15 -25.05 -5.90 -8.50
C GLN A 15 -24.27 -6.65 -7.41
N LYS A 16 -22.98 -6.88 -7.64
CA LYS A 16 -22.04 -7.42 -6.65
C LYS A 16 -21.11 -6.32 -6.17
N PRO A 17 -20.66 -6.33 -4.89
CA PRO A 17 -19.62 -5.42 -4.44
C PRO A 17 -18.38 -5.46 -5.36
N ILE A 18 -17.89 -4.30 -5.75
CA ILE A 18 -16.63 -4.18 -6.49
C ILE A 18 -15.51 -4.82 -5.66
N VAL A 19 -14.53 -5.46 -6.30
CA VAL A 19 -13.34 -6.00 -5.63
C VAL A 19 -12.12 -5.22 -6.12
N PRO A 20 -11.38 -4.51 -5.25
CA PRO A 20 -11.61 -4.36 -3.80
C PRO A 20 -12.89 -3.58 -3.47
N ASN A 21 -13.51 -3.91 -2.33
CA ASN A 21 -14.74 -3.26 -1.87
C ASN A 21 -14.50 -1.75 -1.70
N VAL A 22 -15.32 -0.95 -2.37
CA VAL A 22 -15.28 0.52 -2.27
C VAL A 22 -16.47 1.00 -1.46
N VAL A 23 -16.20 1.76 -0.40
CA VAL A 23 -17.23 2.35 0.48
C VAL A 23 -17.23 3.86 0.39
N ALA A 24 -18.39 4.46 0.60
CA ALA A 24 -18.57 5.91 0.57
C ALA A 24 -19.70 6.35 1.53
N VAL A 25 -19.80 7.66 1.72
CA VAL A 25 -20.90 8.30 2.46
C VAL A 25 -21.77 9.08 1.49
N VAL A 26 -23.09 8.95 1.58
CA VAL A 26 -24.00 9.82 0.81
C VAL A 26 -23.86 11.25 1.31
N GLU A 27 -23.26 12.12 0.50
CA GLU A 27 -23.08 13.54 0.78
C GLU A 27 -24.37 14.32 0.54
N ASP A 28 -25.06 13.99 -0.56
CA ASP A 28 -26.30 14.64 -0.96
C ASP A 28 -27.17 13.74 -1.85
N VAL A 29 -28.49 13.95 -1.85
CA VAL A 29 -29.44 13.25 -2.71
C VAL A 29 -29.88 14.21 -3.81
N ILE A 30 -29.37 13.99 -5.02
CA ILE A 30 -29.60 14.90 -6.15
C ILE A 30 -30.96 14.62 -6.80
N LYS A 31 -31.29 13.34 -6.96
CA LYS A 31 -32.56 12.82 -7.50
C LYS A 31 -32.89 11.48 -6.86
N GLU A 32 -34.09 10.96 -7.09
CA GLU A 32 -34.49 9.63 -6.60
C GLU A 32 -33.55 8.51 -7.09
N ASP A 33 -33.04 8.64 -8.32
CA ASP A 33 -32.14 7.69 -8.97
C ASP A 33 -30.65 8.02 -8.76
N ARG A 34 -30.29 9.17 -8.18
CA ARG A 34 -28.89 9.65 -8.13
C ARG A 34 -28.52 10.31 -6.82
N VAL A 35 -27.35 9.94 -6.32
CA VAL A 35 -26.75 10.53 -5.13
C VAL A 35 -25.34 11.02 -5.41
N ARG A 36 -24.92 12.02 -4.63
CA ARG A 36 -23.53 12.45 -4.54
C ARG A 36 -22.89 11.73 -3.35
N LEU A 37 -21.74 11.13 -3.59
CA LEU A 37 -20.96 10.38 -2.64
C LEU A 37 -19.72 11.17 -2.24
N LEU A 38 -19.43 11.18 -0.95
CA LEU A 38 -18.15 11.57 -0.38
C LEU A 38 -17.30 10.31 -0.21
N MET A 39 -16.19 10.26 -0.93
CA MET A 39 -15.23 9.16 -0.91
C MET A 39 -14.26 9.31 0.27
N PRO A 40 -13.63 8.22 0.76
CA PRO A 40 -12.73 8.29 1.91
C PRO A 40 -11.46 9.14 1.71
N ASP A 41 -11.06 9.36 0.46
CA ASP A 41 -9.94 10.24 0.05
C ASP A 41 -10.36 11.71 -0.09
N ASN A 42 -11.56 12.08 0.38
CA ASN A 42 -12.21 13.37 0.19
C ASN A 42 -12.57 13.70 -1.27
N GLY A 43 -12.52 12.71 -2.17
CA GLY A 43 -13.10 12.84 -3.50
C GLY A 43 -14.63 12.90 -3.46
N CYS A 44 -15.24 13.40 -4.54
CA CYS A 44 -16.69 13.35 -4.72
C CYS A 44 -17.05 12.60 -6.01
N CYS A 45 -18.07 11.74 -5.93
CA CYS A 45 -18.57 10.97 -7.07
C CYS A 45 -20.10 11.12 -7.18
N LEU A 46 -20.63 11.08 -8.40
CA LEU A 46 -22.07 11.02 -8.68
C LEU A 46 -22.39 9.59 -9.11
N GLU A 47 -23.33 8.94 -8.42
CA GLU A 47 -23.62 7.52 -8.66
C GLU A 47 -25.12 7.24 -8.65
N PHE A 48 -25.53 6.21 -9.38
CA PHE A 48 -26.92 5.75 -9.42
C PHE A 48 -27.26 4.91 -8.18
N THR A 49 -28.46 5.12 -7.64
CA THR A 49 -28.91 4.43 -6.42
C THR A 49 -29.00 2.91 -6.57
N GLU A 50 -29.15 2.41 -7.80
CA GLU A 50 -29.16 0.98 -8.10
C GLU A 50 -27.78 0.32 -7.96
N HIS A 51 -26.68 1.07 -8.07
CA HIS A 51 -25.31 0.56 -7.90
C HIS A 51 -24.80 0.72 -6.46
N LEU A 52 -25.70 0.95 -5.50
CA LEU A 52 -25.36 1.16 -4.12
C LEU A 52 -26.07 0.14 -3.25
N SER A 53 -25.35 -0.38 -2.26
CA SER A 53 -25.97 -1.09 -1.15
C SER A 53 -25.66 -0.36 0.16
N LYS A 54 -26.69 -0.07 0.93
CA LYS A 54 -26.54 0.47 2.29
C LYS A 54 -25.80 -0.54 3.18
N ILE A 55 -24.91 -0.04 4.03
CA ILE A 55 -24.16 -0.83 5.01
C ILE A 55 -24.23 -0.18 6.39
N SER A 56 -23.94 -0.96 7.45
CA SER A 56 -23.81 -0.43 8.81
C SER A 56 -22.49 0.35 8.97
N GLU A 57 -22.42 1.20 10.00
CA GLU A 57 -21.20 1.90 10.39
C GLU A 57 -20.06 0.90 10.64
N ASP A 58 -20.32 -0.16 11.41
CA ASP A 58 -19.33 -1.20 11.70
C ASP A 58 -18.75 -1.84 10.43
N LYS A 59 -19.61 -2.10 9.43
CA LYS A 59 -19.17 -2.69 8.15
C LYS A 59 -18.41 -1.67 7.32
N TYR A 60 -18.82 -0.40 7.35
CA TYR A 60 -18.10 0.70 6.69
C TYR A 60 -16.68 0.83 7.26
N GLU A 61 -16.55 0.94 8.58
CA GLU A 61 -15.24 1.03 9.23
C GLU A 61 -14.39 -0.21 8.99
N LYS A 62 -14.98 -1.40 9.06
CA LYS A 62 -14.25 -2.64 8.80
C LYS A 62 -13.68 -2.68 7.37
N ILE A 63 -14.46 -2.25 6.37
CA ILE A 63 -13.98 -2.24 4.98
C ILE A 63 -12.94 -1.14 4.77
N LEU A 64 -13.16 0.04 5.34
CA LEU A 64 -12.22 1.17 5.26
C LEU A 64 -10.87 0.82 5.90
N ASN A 65 -10.90 0.18 7.08
CA ASN A 65 -9.71 -0.24 7.79
C ASN A 65 -9.09 -1.53 7.22
N ALA A 66 -9.85 -2.36 6.49
CA ALA A 66 -9.29 -3.52 5.79
C ALA A 66 -8.27 -3.11 4.72
N VAL A 67 -8.32 -1.88 4.19
CA VAL A 67 -7.27 -1.33 3.33
C VAL A 67 -6.02 -1.03 4.14
N LYS A 68 -6.16 -0.36 5.30
CA LYS A 68 -5.03 -0.07 6.21
C LYS A 68 -4.36 -1.34 6.75
N GLU A 69 -5.12 -2.39 7.03
CA GLU A 69 -4.59 -3.70 7.44
C GLU A 69 -3.83 -4.42 6.31
N ARG A 70 -4.13 -4.09 5.05
CA ARG A 70 -3.42 -4.63 3.86
C ARG A 70 -2.28 -3.75 3.38
N GLU A 71 -2.27 -2.47 3.76
CA GLU A 71 -1.15 -1.56 3.54
C GLU A 71 0.01 -1.99 4.45
N LYS A 72 0.86 -2.88 3.93
CA LYS A 72 2.17 -3.09 4.52
C LYS A 72 2.96 -1.81 4.38
N GLU A 73 3.51 -1.33 5.50
CA GLU A 73 4.37 -0.16 5.50
C GLU A 73 5.55 -0.39 4.55
N LEU A 74 5.72 0.51 3.58
CA LEU A 74 6.79 0.38 2.61
C LEU A 74 8.13 0.71 3.27
N PRO A 75 9.18 -0.07 2.97
CA PRO A 75 10.50 0.23 3.51
C PRO A 75 10.96 1.58 2.97
N VAL A 76 11.31 2.48 3.89
CA VAL A 76 11.90 3.78 3.58
C VAL A 76 13.42 3.69 3.54
N ASP A 77 14.07 4.63 2.85
CA ASP A 77 15.54 4.71 2.80
C ASP A 77 16.15 4.72 4.21
N LEU A 78 17.24 3.97 4.39
CA LEU A 78 18.05 4.03 5.61
C LEU A 78 18.54 5.47 5.84
N GLN A 79 18.08 6.09 6.92
CA GLN A 79 18.52 7.42 7.37
C GLN A 79 19.86 7.33 8.11
N LEU A 80 20.86 6.75 7.45
CA LEU A 80 22.21 6.57 7.98
C LEU A 80 23.20 7.47 7.24
N ASP A 81 24.06 8.16 7.99
CA ASP A 81 25.31 8.66 7.42
C ASP A 81 26.23 7.46 7.19
N ILE A 82 26.13 6.88 5.99
CA ILE A 82 26.82 5.64 5.65
C ILE A 82 28.34 5.73 5.75
N ARG A 83 28.93 6.91 5.49
CA ARG A 83 30.38 7.10 5.58
C ARG A 83 30.83 7.06 7.03
N LYS A 84 30.10 7.74 7.91
CA LYS A 84 30.34 7.74 9.36
C LYS A 84 30.09 6.36 9.94
N PHE A 85 29.00 5.70 9.55
CA PHE A 85 28.66 4.35 9.98
C PHE A 85 29.76 3.35 9.60
N ALA A 86 30.12 3.28 8.33
CA ALA A 86 31.13 2.35 7.83
C ALA A 86 32.54 2.61 8.41
N SER A 87 32.85 3.85 8.81
CA SER A 87 34.13 4.19 9.45
C SER A 87 34.34 3.55 10.82
N LYS A 88 33.26 3.13 11.49
CA LYS A 88 33.32 2.43 12.79
C LYS A 88 33.78 0.97 12.66
N HIS A 89 33.90 0.45 11.44
CA HIS A 89 34.18 -0.95 11.17
C HIS A 89 35.51 -1.13 10.42
N PRO A 90 36.15 -2.32 10.51
CA PRO A 90 37.36 -2.64 9.77
C PRO A 90 37.20 -2.47 8.26
N ARG A 91 38.29 -2.15 7.54
CA ARG A 91 38.26 -1.79 6.11
C ARG A 91 37.51 -2.78 5.21
N ARG A 92 37.70 -4.10 5.38
CA ARG A 92 36.96 -5.12 4.60
C ARG A 92 35.45 -5.04 4.82
N ARG A 93 35.02 -4.73 6.04
CA ARG A 93 33.61 -4.56 6.41
C ARG A 93 33.05 -3.24 5.87
N LYS A 94 33.89 -2.22 5.72
CA LYS A 94 33.51 -0.92 5.15
C LYS A 94 33.01 -1.03 3.71
N ASP A 95 33.73 -1.78 2.87
CA ASP A 95 33.36 -1.96 1.46
C ASP A 95 32.05 -2.77 1.33
N GLU A 96 31.89 -3.81 2.16
CA GLU A 96 30.67 -4.61 2.26
C GLU A 96 29.47 -3.76 2.70
N ILE A 97 29.65 -2.89 3.71
CA ILE A 97 28.62 -1.96 4.19
C ILE A 97 28.16 -1.01 3.08
N LEU A 98 29.10 -0.43 2.32
CA LEU A 98 28.76 0.48 1.22
C LEU A 98 28.01 -0.25 0.11
N GLN A 99 28.43 -1.47 -0.24
CA GLN A 99 27.75 -2.29 -1.24
C GLN A 99 26.33 -2.65 -0.80
N MET A 100 26.15 -3.08 0.46
CA MET A 100 24.83 -3.42 1.01
C MET A 100 23.91 -2.20 1.08
N PHE A 101 24.44 -1.01 1.37
CA PHE A 101 23.66 0.22 1.39
C PHE A 101 23.13 0.62 0.01
N GLU A 102 23.95 0.50 -1.04
CA GLU A 102 23.51 0.78 -2.41
C GLU A 102 22.48 -0.26 -2.89
N GLN A 103 22.63 -1.54 -2.50
CA GLN A 103 21.64 -2.56 -2.77
C GLN A 103 20.31 -2.26 -2.07
N ASP A 104 20.34 -1.88 -0.80
CA ASP A 104 19.17 -1.52 -0.01
C ASP A 104 18.37 -0.39 -0.69
N LYS A 105 19.04 0.70 -1.07
CA LYS A 105 18.44 1.82 -1.82
C LYS A 105 17.78 1.37 -3.13
N ARG A 106 18.45 0.50 -3.88
CA ARG A 106 17.89 -0.04 -5.13
C ARG A 106 16.60 -0.81 -4.86
N TYR A 107 16.57 -1.65 -3.83
CA TYR A 107 15.36 -2.40 -3.47
C TYR A 107 14.24 -1.48 -2.99
N VAL A 108 14.54 -0.49 -2.14
CA VAL A 108 13.56 0.54 -1.73
C VAL A 108 12.95 1.23 -2.96
N SER A 109 13.78 1.64 -3.92
CA SER A 109 13.30 2.29 -5.15
C SER A 109 12.39 1.39 -5.98
N ILE A 110 12.75 0.12 -6.17
CA ILE A 110 11.94 -0.87 -6.89
C ILE A 110 10.58 -1.08 -6.19
N LEU A 111 10.59 -1.27 -4.87
CA LEU A 111 9.37 -1.46 -4.08
C LEU A 111 8.47 -0.23 -4.17
N ASN A 112 9.00 0.97 -3.97
CA ASN A 112 8.20 2.19 -4.06
C ASN A 112 7.63 2.42 -5.47
N ALA A 113 8.37 2.06 -6.53
CA ALA A 113 7.89 2.20 -7.90
C ALA A 113 6.76 1.22 -8.27
N TYR A 114 6.77 0.01 -7.69
CA TYR A 114 5.94 -1.09 -8.17
C TYR A 114 4.87 -1.56 -7.20
N THR A 115 4.97 -1.32 -5.90
CA THR A 115 3.95 -1.75 -4.92
C THR A 115 2.57 -1.20 -5.29
N GLY A 116 2.48 0.09 -5.63
CA GLY A 116 1.21 0.68 -6.07
C GLY A 116 0.63 0.00 -7.30
N ARG A 117 1.47 -0.37 -8.28
CA ARG A 117 1.02 -1.08 -9.50
C ARG A 117 0.53 -2.49 -9.19
N VAL A 118 1.24 -3.22 -8.33
CA VAL A 118 0.86 -4.57 -7.88
C VAL A 118 -0.46 -4.54 -7.11
N MET A 119 -0.65 -3.54 -6.26
CA MET A 119 -1.89 -3.37 -5.48
C MET A 119 -3.08 -2.95 -6.34
N MET A 120 -2.87 -2.11 -7.36
CA MET A 120 -3.95 -1.58 -8.20
C MET A 120 -4.38 -2.52 -9.34
N TYR A 121 -3.43 -3.12 -10.05
CA TYR A 121 -3.74 -3.86 -11.29
C TYR A 121 -3.85 -5.37 -11.11
N GLY A 122 -3.48 -5.91 -9.95
CA GLY A 122 -3.39 -7.37 -9.73
C GLY A 122 -2.14 -7.97 -10.39
N LYS A 123 -1.60 -9.04 -9.81
CA LYS A 123 -0.33 -9.64 -10.25
C LYS A 123 -0.43 -10.20 -11.68
N GLU A 124 -1.59 -10.70 -12.04
CA GLU A 124 -1.92 -11.29 -13.33
C GLU A 124 -1.82 -10.33 -14.52
N ASN A 125 -1.92 -9.01 -14.28
CA ASN A 125 -1.88 -7.99 -15.33
C ASN A 125 -0.52 -7.29 -15.45
N ILE A 126 0.51 -7.76 -14.73
CA ILE A 126 1.84 -7.17 -14.70
C ILE A 126 2.82 -8.05 -15.47
N ASN A 127 3.70 -7.43 -16.26
CA ASN A 127 4.74 -8.13 -16.99
C ASN A 127 5.61 -9.00 -16.05
N SER A 128 5.92 -10.22 -16.47
CA SER A 128 6.65 -11.22 -15.69
C SER A 128 8.03 -10.75 -15.23
N HIS A 129 8.71 -9.92 -16.02
CA HIS A 129 10.00 -9.33 -15.64
C HIS A 129 9.85 -8.40 -14.43
N PHE A 130 8.84 -7.53 -14.42
CA PHE A 130 8.59 -6.64 -13.27
C PHE A 130 8.19 -7.42 -12.02
N LEU A 131 7.38 -8.48 -12.16
CA LEU A 131 7.04 -9.33 -11.02
C LEU A 131 8.26 -10.04 -10.44
N TYR A 132 9.22 -10.42 -11.28
CA TYR A 132 10.48 -10.98 -10.84
C TYR A 132 11.31 -9.95 -10.06
N GLU A 133 11.54 -8.76 -10.62
CA GLU A 133 12.28 -7.69 -9.94
C GLU A 133 11.64 -7.28 -8.61
N TYR A 134 10.31 -7.19 -8.57
CA TYR A 134 9.57 -6.88 -7.36
C TYR A 134 9.73 -7.95 -6.29
N LYS A 135 9.64 -9.24 -6.64
CA LYS A 135 9.88 -10.35 -5.71
C LYS A 135 11.33 -10.36 -5.22
N ASP A 136 12.29 -10.18 -6.12
CA ASP A 136 13.70 -10.11 -5.76
C ASP A 136 13.95 -8.97 -4.77
N ALA A 137 13.33 -7.81 -4.96
CA ALA A 137 13.43 -6.68 -4.04
C ALA A 137 12.79 -6.96 -2.67
N LEU A 138 11.67 -7.70 -2.60
CA LEU A 138 11.06 -8.09 -1.31
C LEU A 138 12.01 -8.96 -0.47
N TYR A 139 12.70 -9.93 -1.08
CA TYR A 139 13.69 -10.74 -0.36
C TYR A 139 14.99 -9.95 -0.11
N GLY A 140 15.40 -9.15 -1.09
CA GLY A 140 16.61 -8.35 -1.04
C GLY A 140 16.62 -7.33 0.09
N ILE A 141 15.49 -6.64 0.29
CA ILE A 141 15.37 -5.63 1.36
C ILE A 141 15.43 -6.27 2.75
N VAL A 142 14.81 -7.44 2.95
CA VAL A 142 14.90 -8.16 4.23
C VAL A 142 16.36 -8.53 4.49
N LYS A 143 17.05 -9.07 3.48
CA LYS A 143 18.46 -9.46 3.59
C LYS A 143 19.38 -8.27 3.91
N THR A 144 19.23 -7.14 3.21
CA THR A 144 20.07 -5.95 3.47
C THR A 144 19.78 -5.38 4.85
N ARG A 145 18.50 -5.33 5.27
CA ARG A 145 18.13 -4.84 6.60
C ARG A 145 18.59 -5.75 7.73
N THR A 146 18.54 -7.07 7.56
CA THR A 146 19.15 -8.01 8.53
C THR A 146 20.64 -7.76 8.67
N PHE A 147 21.38 -7.56 7.57
CA PHE A 147 22.81 -7.23 7.62
C PHE A 147 23.07 -5.96 8.44
N PHE A 148 22.28 -4.91 8.25
CA PHE A 148 22.44 -3.67 9.02
C PHE A 148 22.00 -3.83 10.49
N HIS A 149 20.95 -4.59 10.75
CA HIS A 149 20.47 -4.90 12.10
C HIS A 149 21.51 -5.67 12.92
N GLU A 150 22.26 -6.59 12.31
CA GLU A 150 23.37 -7.29 12.96
C GLU A 150 24.53 -6.34 13.35
N LEU A 151 24.65 -5.19 12.70
CA LEU A 151 25.66 -4.17 12.99
C LEU A 151 25.15 -3.09 13.96
N ASP A 152 23.84 -2.85 13.96
CA ASP A 152 23.13 -1.87 14.79
C ASP A 152 21.67 -2.34 14.97
N ASP A 153 21.36 -2.88 16.15
CA ASP A 153 20.07 -3.50 16.49
C ASP A 153 18.89 -2.51 16.51
N SER A 154 19.17 -1.20 16.48
CA SER A 154 18.14 -0.17 16.36
C SER A 154 17.54 -0.08 14.94
N ILE A 155 18.19 -0.69 13.94
CA ILE A 155 17.71 -0.67 12.54
C ILE A 155 16.64 -1.75 12.35
N PRO A 156 15.38 -1.40 12.02
CA PRO A 156 14.31 -2.39 11.90
C PRO A 156 14.46 -3.26 10.64
N VAL A 157 14.07 -4.53 10.77
CA VAL A 157 13.92 -5.46 9.65
C VAL A 157 12.44 -5.50 9.25
N PRO A 158 12.08 -5.15 8.01
CA PRO A 158 10.69 -5.06 7.59
C PRO A 158 10.07 -6.45 7.33
N ASP A 159 8.80 -6.62 7.71
CA ASP A 159 8.03 -7.88 7.53
C ASP A 159 7.27 -7.90 6.20
N LEU A 160 8.00 -8.13 5.11
CA LEU A 160 7.50 -7.98 3.74
C LEU A 160 7.27 -9.30 2.99
N VAL A 161 7.78 -10.42 3.52
CA VAL A 161 7.76 -11.74 2.88
C VAL A 161 6.73 -12.67 3.53
#